data_AF-A0A9E5SXR6-F1
#
_entry.id   AF-A0A9E5SXR6-F1
#
_cell.length_a   1.000
_cell.length_b   1.000
_cell.length_c   1.000
_cell.angle_alpha   90.00
_cell.angle_beta   90.00
_cell.angle_gamma   90.00
#
_symmetry.space_group_name_H-M   'P 1'
#
loop_
_entity.id
_entity.type
_entity.pdbx_description
1 polymer ?
#
loop_
_entity_poly.entity_id
_entity_poly.type
_entity_poly.pdbx_seq_one_letter_code
_entity_poly.pdbx_strand_id
1 'polypeptide(L)'
;MNYNRSTIDRIGDLINGLHVETTGGILVAANFAGAANTQTELFNIYGRIGIMELFIELTAAADANATQVLFNCTFTTPVIAVNAMCAKCASIANLGAYGRIVYPGGAVATAAIITDSAGLTDVEMAGKKAILGGCSAAGVNTVGTIGMLASDATQAATIAATGHIFYVPMSPGAYVTAAL
;
A
#
# COMPACT_ATOMS: atom_id res chain seq x y z
N MET A 1 -22.33 20.19 11.67
CA MET A 1 -21.14 19.36 11.99
C MET A 1 -20.67 19.79 13.37
N ASN A 2 -20.53 18.88 14.34
CA ASN A 2 -20.35 19.22 15.76
C ASN A 2 -18.91 19.63 16.14
N TYR A 3 -17.93 19.31 15.29
CA TYR A 3 -16.52 19.66 15.45
C TYR A 3 -15.98 20.26 14.14
N ASN A 4 -14.92 21.06 14.23
CA ASN A 4 -14.22 21.51 13.03
C ASN A 4 -13.52 20.33 12.32
N ARG A 5 -13.27 20.48 11.02
CA ARG A 5 -12.69 19.40 10.22
C ARG A 5 -11.32 18.95 10.74
N SER A 6 -10.48 19.89 11.17
CA SER A 6 -9.16 19.57 11.71
C SER A 6 -9.19 18.74 13.00
N THR A 7 -10.17 18.92 13.89
CA THR A 7 -10.34 18.06 15.07
C THR A 7 -10.73 16.65 14.66
N ILE A 8 -11.64 16.54 13.69
CA ILE A 8 -12.09 15.24 13.17
C ILE A 8 -10.92 14.49 12.53
N ASP A 9 -10.11 15.17 11.72
CA ASP A 9 -8.94 14.58 11.07
C ASP A 9 -7.90 14.13 12.11
N ARG A 10 -7.60 14.94 13.13
CA ARG A 10 -6.69 14.56 14.21
C ARG A 10 -7.17 13.36 15.04
N ILE A 11 -8.47 13.25 15.29
CA ILE A 11 -9.05 12.07 15.95
C ILE A 11 -8.93 10.85 15.04
N GLY A 12 -9.18 11.01 13.74
CA GLY A 12 -8.97 9.97 12.74
C GLY A 12 -7.52 9.47 12.74
N ASP A 13 -6.55 10.39 12.73
CA ASP A 13 -5.11 10.09 12.80
C ASP A 13 -4.76 9.25 14.04
N LEU A 14 -5.37 9.54 15.19
CA LEU A 14 -5.12 8.83 16.45
C LEU A 14 -5.68 7.40 16.47
N ILE A 15 -6.84 7.18 15.84
CA ILE A 15 -7.57 5.90 15.90
C ILE A 15 -7.13 4.97 14.77
N ASN A 16 -7.05 5.51 13.55
CA ASN A 16 -6.80 4.74 12.33
C ASN A 16 -5.33 4.78 11.90
N GLY A 17 -4.54 5.72 12.43
CA GLY A 17 -3.18 6.02 11.98
C GLY A 17 -3.15 7.22 11.03
N LEU A 18 -1.95 7.78 10.86
CA LEU A 18 -1.67 8.87 9.92
C LEU A 18 -1.87 8.37 8.49
N HIS A 19 -2.64 9.11 7.70
CA HIS A 19 -2.95 8.77 6.31
C HIS A 19 -2.01 9.48 5.33
N VAL A 20 -1.48 8.72 4.37
CA VAL A 20 -0.78 9.24 3.19
C VAL A 20 -1.37 8.57 1.96
N GLU A 21 -1.60 9.36 0.91
CA GLU A 21 -2.03 8.88 -0.40
C GLU A 21 -1.03 9.29 -1.48
N THR A 22 -0.92 8.47 -2.53
CA THR A 22 -0.24 8.87 -3.76
C THR A 22 -1.06 9.93 -4.49
N THR A 23 -0.48 10.55 -5.51
CA THR A 23 -1.25 11.43 -6.41
C THR A 23 -2.49 10.68 -6.94
N GLY A 24 -3.67 11.32 -6.88
CA GLY A 24 -4.94 10.66 -7.20
C GLY A 24 -5.00 10.16 -8.65
N GLY A 25 -5.29 8.87 -8.85
CA GLY A 25 -5.39 8.24 -10.17
C GLY A 25 -4.05 8.12 -10.93
N ILE A 26 -2.92 8.32 -10.25
CA ILE A 26 -1.59 8.29 -10.88
C ILE A 26 -1.15 6.89 -11.29
N LEU A 27 -1.70 5.85 -10.66
CA LEU A 27 -1.40 4.47 -11.01
C LEU A 27 -2.21 4.09 -12.25
N VAL A 28 -1.54 4.05 -13.39
CA VAL A 28 -2.14 3.75 -14.70
C VAL A 28 -1.59 2.43 -15.25
N ALA A 29 -2.05 2.00 -16.43
CA ALA A 29 -1.64 0.77 -17.09
C ALA A 29 -0.13 0.45 -17.06
N ALA A 30 0.73 1.48 -17.20
CA ALA A 30 2.18 1.33 -17.15
C ALA A 30 2.70 0.80 -15.79
N ASN A 31 2.00 1.10 -14.69
CA ASN A 31 2.29 0.60 -13.35
C ASN A 31 1.79 -0.84 -13.13
N PHE A 32 0.92 -1.33 -14.01
CA PHE A 32 0.33 -2.68 -13.99
C PHE A 32 0.82 -3.55 -15.16
N ALA A 33 2.09 -3.39 -15.57
CA ALA A 33 2.67 -4.12 -16.71
C ALA A 33 3.31 -5.45 -16.30
N GLY A 34 2.88 -6.57 -16.90
CA GLY A 34 3.24 -7.92 -16.45
C GLY A 34 4.60 -8.47 -16.91
N ALA A 35 5.33 -7.75 -17.75
CA ALA A 35 6.62 -8.19 -18.29
C ALA A 35 7.83 -7.44 -17.69
N ALA A 36 7.60 -6.29 -17.07
CA ALA A 36 8.63 -5.56 -16.35
C ALA A 36 8.51 -5.94 -14.88
N ASN A 37 9.39 -6.79 -14.37
CA ASN A 37 9.51 -7.04 -12.92
C ASN A 37 10.01 -5.79 -12.15
N THR A 38 9.66 -4.59 -12.61
CA THR A 38 10.01 -3.31 -12.03
C THR A 38 8.89 -2.91 -11.09
N GLN A 39 9.19 -2.89 -9.80
CA GLN A 39 8.31 -2.38 -8.76
C GLN A 39 7.97 -0.91 -9.05
N THR A 40 6.68 -0.57 -8.95
CA THR A 40 6.24 0.82 -8.85
C THR A 40 6.32 1.22 -7.38
N GLU A 41 7.20 2.17 -7.05
CA GLU A 41 7.32 2.70 -5.69
C GLU A 41 6.11 3.58 -5.35
N LEU A 42 5.41 3.26 -4.26
CA LEU A 42 4.20 3.97 -3.83
C LEU A 42 4.52 4.95 -2.70
N PHE A 43 5.32 4.52 -1.73
CA PHE A 43 5.60 5.29 -0.52
C PHE A 43 7.06 5.20 -0.12
N ASN A 44 7.63 6.32 0.34
CA ASN A 44 8.92 6.35 1.02
C ASN A 44 8.69 6.19 2.53
N ILE A 45 9.49 5.33 3.18
CA ILE A 45 9.49 5.13 4.62
C ILE A 45 10.78 5.71 5.21
N TYR A 46 10.62 6.50 6.27
CA TYR A 46 11.71 6.97 7.11
C TYR A 46 11.45 6.49 8.54
N GLY A 47 12.33 5.66 9.07
CA GLY A 47 12.25 5.10 10.42
C GLY A 47 11.44 3.81 10.52
N ARG A 48 10.99 3.51 11.75
CA ARG A 48 10.12 2.35 12.03
C ARG A 48 8.67 2.80 12.04
N ILE A 49 7.84 2.11 11.28
CA ILE A 49 6.39 2.33 11.22
C ILE A 49 5.62 1.04 11.51
N GLY A 50 4.43 1.17 12.07
CA GLY A 50 3.43 0.12 12.11
C GLY A 50 2.36 0.41 11.07
N ILE A 51 2.17 -0.49 10.11
CA ILE A 51 1.10 -0.38 9.11
C ILE A 51 -0.22 -0.78 9.77
N MET A 52 -1.16 0.15 9.73
CA MET A 52 -2.56 -0.04 10.15
C MET A 52 -3.39 -0.51 8.96
N GLU A 53 -3.21 0.13 7.80
CA GLU A 53 -3.86 -0.24 6.56
C GLU A 53 -2.95 0.10 5.36
N LEU A 54 -2.96 -0.74 4.33
CA LEU A 54 -2.26 -0.51 3.07
C LEU A 54 -3.10 -1.10 1.93
N PHE A 55 -3.49 -0.26 0.98
CA PHE A 55 -4.27 -0.71 -0.17
C PHE A 55 -4.05 0.17 -1.40
N ILE A 56 -4.41 -0.38 -2.56
CA ILE A 56 -4.58 0.35 -3.81
C ILE A 56 -6.07 0.37 -4.13
N GLU A 57 -6.66 1.55 -4.29
CA GLU A 57 -8.05 1.73 -4.67
C GLU A 57 -8.15 2.11 -6.15
N LEU A 58 -8.93 1.37 -6.93
CA LEU A 58 -9.16 1.69 -8.33
C LEU A 58 -10.07 2.93 -8.43
N THR A 59 -9.67 3.92 -9.22
CA THR A 59 -10.51 5.05 -9.61
C THR A 59 -11.19 4.81 -10.96
N ALA A 60 -10.64 3.91 -11.78
CA ALA A 60 -11.27 3.37 -12.98
C ALA A 60 -11.11 1.83 -13.00
N ALA A 61 -12.09 1.15 -13.61
CA ALA A 61 -12.14 -0.31 -13.61
C ALA A 61 -10.92 -0.93 -14.33
N ALA A 62 -10.49 -2.09 -13.80
CA ALA A 62 -9.54 -2.97 -14.47
C ALA A 62 -10.19 -3.62 -15.69
N ASP A 63 -9.35 -3.96 -16.68
CA ASP A 63 -9.77 -4.72 -17.85
C ASP A 63 -9.95 -6.21 -17.54
N ALA A 64 -10.27 -7.01 -18.55
CA ALA A 64 -10.48 -8.44 -18.41
C ALA A 64 -9.17 -9.26 -18.30
N ASN A 65 -7.99 -8.64 -18.32
CA ASN A 65 -6.74 -9.36 -18.30
C ASN A 65 -6.44 -9.89 -16.90
N ALA A 66 -5.81 -11.07 -16.86
CA ALA A 66 -5.52 -11.81 -15.63
C ALA A 66 -4.36 -11.21 -14.81
N THR A 67 -4.36 -9.89 -14.60
CA THR A 67 -3.34 -9.18 -13.82
C THR A 67 -3.49 -9.52 -12.35
N GLN A 68 -2.38 -9.69 -11.64
CA GLN A 68 -2.33 -9.83 -10.19
C GLN A 68 -1.34 -8.80 -9.65
N VAL A 69 -1.45 -8.49 -8.36
CA VAL A 69 -0.61 -7.49 -7.69
C VAL A 69 -0.12 -8.05 -6.36
N LEU A 70 1.12 -7.72 -6.01
CA LEU A 70 1.67 -7.94 -4.67
C LEU A 70 2.33 -6.64 -4.18
N PHE A 71 2.51 -6.55 -2.86
CA PHE A 71 3.26 -5.47 -2.22
C PHE A 71 4.65 -5.95 -1.81
N ASN A 72 5.64 -5.10 -2.05
CA ASN A 72 7.04 -5.31 -1.69
C ASN A 72 7.53 -4.16 -0.82
N CYS A 73 8.59 -4.41 -0.06
CA CYS A 73 9.39 -3.37 0.55
C CYS A 73 10.87 -3.52 0.18
N THR A 74 11.57 -2.39 0.12
CA THR A 74 13.01 -2.32 -0.11
C THR A 74 13.60 -1.32 0.87
N PHE A 75 14.79 -1.57 1.40
CA PHE A 75 15.49 -0.60 2.25
C PHE A 75 16.84 -0.25 1.65
N THR A 76 17.20 1.03 1.73
CA THR A 76 18.50 1.55 1.28
C THR A 76 19.44 1.82 2.44
N THR A 77 18.88 2.05 3.65
CA THR A 77 19.66 2.28 4.87
C THR A 77 19.09 1.48 6.03
N PRO A 78 19.71 0.38 6.49
CA PRO A 78 20.72 -0.39 5.76
C PRO A 78 20.11 -0.96 4.47
N VAL A 79 20.97 -1.34 3.51
CA VAL A 79 20.51 -1.96 2.27
C VAL A 79 19.90 -3.33 2.57
N ILE A 80 18.62 -3.47 2.27
CA ILE A 80 17.88 -4.75 2.28
C ILE A 80 17.25 -4.84 0.90
N ALA A 81 17.58 -5.92 0.17
CA ALA A 81 17.01 -6.18 -1.13
C ALA A 81 15.48 -6.24 -1.08
N VAL A 82 14.84 -6.08 -2.24
CA VAL A 82 13.38 -6.19 -2.39
C VAL A 82 12.88 -7.45 -1.69
N ASN A 83 11.95 -7.28 -0.77
CA ASN A 83 11.35 -8.36 0.00
C ASN A 83 9.83 -8.30 -0.12
N ALA A 84 9.21 -9.44 -0.40
CA ALA A 84 7.77 -9.53 -0.54
C ALA A 84 7.09 -9.35 0.82
N MET A 85 6.19 -8.36 0.91
CA MET A 85 5.32 -8.19 2.06
C MET A 85 4.18 -9.21 2.03
N CYS A 86 3.69 -9.52 0.83
CA CYS A 86 2.62 -10.48 0.59
C CYS A 86 2.85 -11.28 -0.70
N ALA A 87 2.10 -12.38 -0.86
CA ALA A 87 2.00 -13.06 -2.14
C ALA A 87 1.06 -12.30 -3.11
N LYS A 88 1.12 -12.65 -4.40
CA LYS A 88 0.21 -12.11 -5.44
C LYS A 88 -1.24 -12.33 -5.04
N CYS A 89 -2.10 -11.33 -5.25
CA CYS A 89 -3.54 -11.49 -5.09
C CYS A 89 -4.13 -12.44 -6.14
N ALA A 90 -5.42 -12.78 -5.95
CA ALA A 90 -6.24 -13.27 -7.05
C ALA A 90 -6.24 -12.27 -8.21
N SER A 91 -6.65 -12.68 -9.40
CA SER A 91 -6.67 -11.76 -10.53
C SER A 91 -7.60 -10.57 -10.27
N ILE A 92 -7.12 -9.37 -10.60
CA ILE A 92 -7.90 -8.12 -10.61
C ILE A 92 -8.74 -7.95 -11.87
N ALA A 93 -8.85 -8.98 -12.72
CA ALA A 93 -9.62 -8.93 -13.96
C ALA A 93 -11.07 -8.48 -13.67
N ASN A 94 -11.50 -7.44 -14.37
CA ASN A 94 -12.82 -6.80 -14.23
C ASN A 94 -13.11 -6.25 -12.83
N LEU A 95 -12.08 -5.98 -12.01
CA LEU A 95 -12.27 -5.29 -10.74
C LEU A 95 -12.85 -3.90 -11.03
N GLY A 96 -14.05 -3.64 -10.50
CA GLY A 96 -14.73 -2.36 -10.71
C GLY A 96 -14.00 -1.19 -10.06
N ALA A 97 -14.37 0.02 -10.47
CA ALA A 97 -13.97 1.22 -9.75
C ALA A 97 -14.35 1.12 -8.27
N TYR A 98 -13.50 1.67 -7.41
CA TYR A 98 -13.53 1.61 -5.94
C TYR A 98 -13.29 0.21 -5.33
N GLY A 99 -13.06 -0.81 -6.17
CA GLY A 99 -12.48 -2.06 -5.71
C GLY A 99 -11.05 -1.83 -5.20
N ARG A 100 -10.68 -2.53 -4.13
CA ARG A 100 -9.35 -2.37 -3.52
C ARG A 100 -8.54 -3.64 -3.57
N ILE A 101 -7.24 -3.46 -3.74
CA ILE A 101 -6.21 -4.47 -3.54
C ILE A 101 -5.60 -4.19 -2.17
N VAL A 102 -5.88 -5.04 -1.20
CA VAL A 102 -5.56 -4.81 0.22
C VAL A 102 -4.41 -5.72 0.64
N TYR A 103 -3.44 -5.13 1.35
CA TYR A 103 -2.46 -5.90 2.11
C TYR A 103 -3.11 -6.36 3.42
N PRO A 104 -3.40 -7.66 3.61
CA PRO A 104 -4.17 -8.13 4.77
C PRO A 104 -3.37 -8.15 6.09
N GLY A 105 -2.11 -7.68 6.10
CA GLY A 105 -1.25 -7.74 7.28
C GLY A 105 -0.95 -9.18 7.73
N GLY A 106 -0.43 -9.33 8.96
CA GLY A 106 -0.20 -10.65 9.56
C GLY A 106 1.07 -11.39 9.12
N ALA A 107 0.95 -12.71 8.86
CA ALA A 107 2.08 -13.58 8.54
C ALA A 107 2.66 -13.26 7.15
N VAL A 108 3.99 -13.17 7.08
CA VAL A 108 4.73 -12.95 5.81
C VAL A 108 4.33 -14.02 4.79
N ALA A 109 4.15 -13.61 3.52
CA ALA A 109 3.71 -14.45 2.40
C ALA A 109 2.21 -14.82 2.36
N THR A 110 1.35 -14.20 3.19
CA THR A 110 -0.10 -14.20 2.94
C THR A 110 -0.38 -13.42 1.66
N ALA A 111 -1.30 -13.86 0.79
CA ALA A 111 -1.61 -13.15 -0.46
C ALA A 111 -2.28 -11.80 -0.19
N ALA A 112 -1.99 -10.77 -1.00
CA ALA A 112 -2.88 -9.60 -1.07
C ALA A 112 -4.29 -10.06 -1.45
N ILE A 113 -5.32 -9.36 -1.00
CA ILE A 113 -6.70 -9.74 -1.29
C ILE A 113 -7.43 -8.62 -2.01
N ILE A 114 -8.51 -8.99 -2.70
CA ILE A 114 -9.40 -8.06 -3.37
C ILE A 114 -10.66 -7.93 -2.52
N THR A 115 -11.15 -6.71 -2.36
CA THR A 115 -12.44 -6.48 -1.67
C THR A 115 -13.58 -7.14 -2.44
N ASP A 116 -14.51 -7.76 -1.73
CA ASP A 116 -15.65 -8.48 -2.32
C ASP A 116 -16.51 -7.58 -3.22
N SER A 117 -16.67 -6.32 -2.84
CA SER A 117 -17.30 -5.31 -3.70
C SER A 117 -16.82 -3.90 -3.41
N ALA A 118 -17.08 -2.97 -4.35
CA ALA A 118 -16.87 -1.53 -4.14
C ALA A 118 -17.60 -0.96 -2.91
N GLY A 119 -18.67 -1.62 -2.45
CA GLY A 119 -19.45 -1.22 -1.27
C GLY A 119 -19.06 -1.94 0.02
N LEU A 120 -18.31 -3.05 -0.06
CA LEU A 120 -17.87 -3.87 1.08
C LEU A 120 -16.36 -4.05 1.00
N THR A 121 -15.66 -3.13 1.64
CA THR A 121 -14.21 -3.01 1.58
C THR A 121 -13.51 -3.35 2.89
N ASP A 122 -14.27 -3.75 3.92
CA ASP A 122 -13.72 -4.17 5.20
C ASP A 122 -12.97 -5.50 5.03
N VAL A 123 -11.69 -5.47 5.36
CA VAL A 123 -10.78 -6.60 5.31
C VAL A 123 -10.12 -6.69 6.68
N GLU A 124 -10.50 -7.70 7.47
CA GLU A 124 -9.88 -7.93 8.76
C GLU A 124 -8.40 -8.29 8.57
N MET A 125 -7.50 -7.41 8.99
CA MET A 125 -6.11 -7.79 9.22
C MET A 125 -6.05 -8.67 10.45
N ALA A 126 -5.30 -9.77 10.41
CA ALA A 126 -5.26 -10.85 11.44
C ALA A 126 -4.76 -10.41 12.85
N GLY A 127 -5.33 -9.37 13.43
CA GLY A 127 -5.03 -8.74 14.71
C GLY A 127 -3.62 -8.14 14.85
N LYS A 128 -2.77 -8.22 13.81
CA LYS A 128 -1.33 -7.90 13.90
C LYS A 128 -0.92 -6.85 12.86
N LYS A 129 -0.41 -5.73 13.36
CA LYS A 129 0.22 -4.67 12.58
C LYS A 129 1.53 -5.17 11.99
N ALA A 130 1.73 -4.98 10.69
CA ALA A 130 3.02 -5.23 10.07
C ALA A 130 3.99 -4.10 10.44
N ILE A 131 5.17 -4.45 10.94
CA ILE A 131 6.19 -3.47 11.34
C ILE A 131 7.23 -3.41 10.23
N LEU A 132 7.45 -2.23 9.67
CA LEU A 132 8.45 -1.99 8.63
C LEU A 132 9.49 -0.98 9.11
N GLY A 133 10.71 -1.17 8.61
CA GLY A 133 11.85 -0.34 8.95
C GLY A 133 12.36 -0.54 10.37
N GLY A 134 13.14 0.42 10.84
CA GLY A 134 13.86 0.33 12.10
C GLY A 134 14.51 1.66 12.48
N CYS A 135 15.16 1.64 13.63
CA CYS A 135 16.09 2.67 14.05
C CYS A 135 17.30 1.99 14.68
N SER A 136 18.49 2.54 14.43
CA SER A 136 19.71 2.08 15.10
C SER A 136 19.70 2.51 16.57
N ALA A 137 20.58 1.92 17.38
CA ALA A 137 20.78 2.34 18.76
C ALA A 137 21.21 3.82 18.90
N ALA A 138 21.82 4.39 17.85
CA ALA A 138 22.20 5.80 17.77
C ALA A 138 21.06 6.72 17.29
N GLY A 139 19.84 6.19 17.12
CA GLY A 139 18.68 6.97 16.68
C GLY A 139 18.62 7.22 15.17
N VAL A 140 19.45 6.56 14.36
CA VAL A 140 19.41 6.69 12.89
C VAL A 140 18.26 5.86 12.35
N ASN A 141 17.31 6.52 11.70
CA ASN A 141 16.15 5.89 11.09
C ASN A 141 16.52 5.14 9.80
N THR A 142 15.90 3.98 9.57
CA THR A 142 16.06 3.29 8.29
C THR A 142 15.35 4.05 7.17
N VAL A 143 15.86 3.96 5.95
CA VAL A 143 15.20 4.54 4.77
C VAL A 143 14.87 3.43 3.80
N GLY A 144 13.65 3.43 3.28
CA GLY A 144 13.17 2.44 2.35
C GLY A 144 11.90 2.86 1.62
N THR A 145 11.30 1.93 0.90
CA THR A 145 10.08 2.15 0.13
C THR A 145 9.13 0.98 0.27
N ILE A 146 7.83 1.27 0.10
CA ILE A 146 6.80 0.28 -0.20
C ILE A 146 6.41 0.49 -1.66
N GLY A 147 6.36 -0.59 -2.43
CA GLY A 147 5.89 -0.55 -3.79
C GLY A 147 4.98 -1.72 -4.13
N MET A 148 4.38 -1.62 -5.32
CA MET A 148 3.61 -2.69 -5.91
C MET A 148 4.37 -3.34 -7.06
N LEU A 149 4.14 -4.63 -7.25
CA LEU A 149 4.58 -5.34 -8.43
C LEU A 149 3.37 -6.03 -9.06
N ALA A 150 3.09 -5.70 -10.32
CA ALA A 150 2.08 -6.38 -11.11
C ALA A 150 2.63 -7.65 -11.76
N SER A 151 1.76 -8.63 -12.00
CA SER A 151 2.11 -9.94 -12.55
C SER A 151 1.85 -10.04 -14.06
N ASP A 152 2.30 -11.19 -14.59
CA ASP A 152 2.19 -11.87 -15.87
C ASP A 152 1.32 -11.25 -17.00
N ALA A 153 0.16 -10.65 -16.70
CA ALA A 153 -0.69 -9.98 -17.69
C ALA A 153 -0.77 -8.46 -17.43
N THR A 154 -0.56 -7.67 -18.47
CA THR A 154 -0.62 -6.21 -18.41
C THR A 154 -2.05 -5.68 -18.44
N GLN A 155 -2.35 -4.63 -17.68
CA GLN A 155 -3.60 -3.88 -17.82
C GLN A 155 -3.60 -2.94 -19.04
N ALA A 156 -4.77 -2.69 -19.62
CA ALA A 156 -5.02 -1.73 -20.68
C ALA A 156 -5.04 -0.30 -20.14
N ALA A 157 -4.92 0.67 -21.06
CA ALA A 157 -4.75 2.11 -20.78
C ALA A 157 -5.89 2.78 -19.99
N THR A 158 -6.97 2.07 -19.66
CA THR A 158 -8.15 2.61 -18.97
C THR A 158 -8.11 2.44 -17.46
N ILE A 159 -7.23 1.60 -16.91
CA ILE A 159 -7.10 1.47 -15.45
C ILE A 159 -6.48 2.74 -14.86
N ALA A 160 -7.04 3.20 -13.75
CA ALA A 160 -6.50 4.26 -12.92
C ALA A 160 -6.71 3.88 -11.44
N ALA A 161 -5.74 4.18 -10.58
CA ALA A 161 -5.81 3.86 -9.15
C ALA A 161 -4.99 4.83 -8.28
N THR A 162 -5.23 4.78 -6.97
CA THR A 162 -4.52 5.55 -5.94
C THR A 162 -4.03 4.60 -4.85
N GLY A 163 -2.79 4.75 -4.40
CA GLY A 163 -2.26 4.03 -3.25
C GLY A 163 -2.58 4.76 -1.95
N HIS A 164 -2.95 4.02 -0.91
CA HIS A 164 -3.24 4.55 0.43
C HIS A 164 -2.49 3.77 1.50
N ILE A 165 -1.93 4.49 2.47
CA ILE A 165 -1.33 3.89 3.66
C ILE A 165 -1.79 4.63 4.92
N PHE A 166 -2.21 3.86 5.90
CA PHE A 166 -2.47 4.31 7.27
C PHE A 166 -1.39 3.71 8.16
N TYR A 167 -0.67 4.55 8.89
CA TYR A 167 0.47 4.10 9.69
C TYR A 167 0.56 4.80 11.04
N VAL A 168 1.25 4.15 11.98
CA VAL A 168 1.66 4.75 13.25
C VAL A 168 3.20 4.82 13.31
N PRO A 169 3.78 5.97 13.70
CA PRO A 169 5.22 6.06 13.90
C PRO A 169 5.62 5.21 15.13
N MET A 170 6.67 4.40 14.97
CA MET A 170 7.18 3.51 16.03
C MET A 170 8.65 3.78 16.39
N SER A 171 9.28 4.75 15.74
CA SER A 171 10.54 5.36 16.19
C SER A 171 10.44 6.90 16.15
N PRO A 172 11.29 7.62 16.90
CA PRO A 172 11.33 9.08 16.86
C PRO A 172 11.54 9.61 15.45
N GLY A 173 10.71 10.56 15.03
CA GLY A 173 10.79 11.16 13.70
C GLY A 173 10.50 10.19 12.55
N ALA A 174 9.82 9.07 12.80
CA ALA A 174 9.37 8.18 11.73
C ALA A 174 8.20 8.79 10.97
N TYR A 175 8.22 8.70 9.63
CA TYR A 175 7.14 9.18 8.77
C TYR A 175 7.14 8.47 7.43
N VAL A 176 6.03 8.64 6.72
CA VAL A 176 5.82 8.15 5.36
C VAL A 176 5.53 9.33 4.44
N THR A 177 6.00 9.28 3.19
CA THR A 177 5.59 10.22 2.14
C THR A 177 5.18 9.46 0.88
N ALA A 178 4.35 10.06 0.04
CA ALA A 178 4.14 9.57 -1.32
C ALA A 178 5.47 9.54 -2.08
N ALA A 179 5.69 8.48 -2.86
CA ALA A 179 6.77 8.38 -3.83
C ALA A 179 6.28 8.60 -5.28
N LEU A 180 4.95 8.59 -5.47
CA LEU A 180 4.24 8.71 -6.74
C LEU A 180 3.06 9.69 -6.62
#